data_AF-A0A1H6D5N4-F1
#
_entry.id   AF-A0A1H6D5N4-F1
#
_cell.length_a   1.000
_cell.length_b   1.000
_cell.length_c   1.000
_cell.angle_alpha   90.00
_cell.angle_beta   90.00
_cell.angle_gamma   90.00
#
_symmetry.space_group_name_H-M   'P 1'
#
loop_
_entity.id
_entity.type
_entity.pdbx_description
1 polymer ?
#
loop_
_entity_poly.entity_id
_entity_poly.type
_entity_poly.pdbx_seq_one_letter_code
_entity_poly.pdbx_strand_id
1 'polypeptide(L)'
;MIGDFGGIVRLIPRQTVRPATAGEVAAVLRAARVPVVPRGYGHSTYGQAQVADGVLLDMRGLRTVHEVRPDRVVVDAGATWREVLDATLPRGRTPPVLTDYLDVTVGGTLAAGGVGGTSHRYGVQADQVLALEVATPAGEVVTCSPEENRALFDAVRAGLGRHGVITRAVLRLVPAPERVRSFKLLYATAGALLDAQRRIPADHISGQAKLGLGLRYELTAVCHDPGRRIDGAFEEEELPYAEFADRMRPDVEELIRLGEWARPHPWGIVFLPARRAAEVIETTLAETGPTGLGLSGVVLISPLTVRDVPALRVPADPVMFALLRTASPGAASPDAMVAANRRLHERARRVGGTRYPIDAAPPDPHRPVRTPPPEGADQESR
;
A
#
# COMPACT_ATOMS: atom_id res chain seq x y z
N MET A 1 20.71 1.08 -7.07
CA MET A 1 20.09 1.01 -8.41
C MET A 1 19.12 2.19 -8.55
N ILE A 2 19.23 2.99 -9.61
CA ILE A 2 18.33 4.12 -9.89
C ILE A 2 17.20 3.57 -10.78
N GLY A 3 16.09 3.21 -10.14
CA GLY A 3 14.89 2.59 -10.71
C GLY A 3 13.90 2.26 -9.60
N ASP A 4 12.70 1.81 -9.91
CA ASP A 4 11.74 1.30 -8.93
C ASP A 4 11.32 -0.14 -9.27
N PHE A 5 10.48 -0.73 -8.42
CA PHE A 5 10.03 -2.11 -8.61
C PHE A 5 9.25 -2.31 -9.91
N GLY A 6 8.58 -1.26 -10.40
CA GLY A 6 7.88 -1.29 -11.68
C GLY A 6 8.77 -1.58 -12.86
N GLY A 7 10.00 -1.07 -12.87
CA GLY A 7 10.96 -1.31 -13.97
C GLY A 7 10.52 -0.77 -15.34
N ILE A 8 9.55 0.15 -15.37
CA ILE A 8 8.96 0.70 -16.61
C ILE A 8 9.47 2.09 -16.92
N VAL A 9 9.57 2.95 -15.90
CA VAL A 9 10.03 4.33 -16.03
C VAL A 9 11.39 4.47 -15.35
N ARG A 10 12.27 5.26 -15.95
CA ARG A 10 13.58 5.59 -15.39
C ARG A 10 13.81 7.08 -15.42
N LEU A 11 13.76 7.73 -14.26
CA LEU A 11 14.07 9.15 -14.09
C LEU A 11 15.39 9.27 -13.33
N ILE A 12 16.36 9.98 -13.91
CA ILE A 12 17.70 10.10 -13.35
C ILE A 12 17.77 11.36 -12.47
N PRO A 13 18.01 11.23 -11.16
CA PRO A 13 18.13 12.39 -10.29
C PRO A 13 19.46 13.11 -10.56
N ARG A 14 19.47 14.43 -10.35
CA ARG A 14 20.71 15.22 -10.35
C ARG A 14 21.58 14.87 -9.15
N GLN A 15 20.96 14.61 -8.01
CA GLN A 15 21.65 14.25 -6.77
C GLN A 15 20.80 13.29 -5.94
N THR A 16 21.46 12.37 -5.23
CA THR A 16 20.84 11.58 -4.17
C THR A 16 21.43 12.00 -2.83
N VAL A 17 20.57 12.27 -1.84
CA VAL A 17 20.97 12.60 -0.47
C VAL A 17 20.37 11.57 0.46
N ARG A 18 21.17 11.04 1.38
CA ARG A 18 20.72 10.11 2.42
C ARG A 18 20.80 10.82 3.77
N PRO A 19 19.72 11.46 4.24
CA PRO A 19 19.71 12.15 5.52
C PRO A 19 19.72 11.15 6.68
N ALA A 20 20.39 11.51 7.77
CA ALA A 20 20.42 10.78 9.04
C ALA A 20 19.50 11.39 10.10
N THR A 21 19.01 12.62 9.87
CA THR A 21 18.13 13.34 10.80
C THR A 21 16.98 14.04 10.06
N ALA A 22 15.89 14.33 10.76
CA ALA A 22 14.80 15.15 10.22
C ALA A 22 15.26 16.58 9.88
N GLY A 23 16.22 17.13 10.63
CA GLY A 23 16.82 18.43 10.36
C GLY A 23 17.57 18.46 9.02
N GLU A 24 18.26 17.37 8.64
CA GLU A 24 18.90 17.26 7.33
C GLU A 24 17.87 17.16 6.19
N VAL A 25 16.76 16.43 6.39
CA VAL A 25 15.64 16.42 5.43
C VAL A 25 15.13 17.84 5.22
N ALA A 26 14.84 18.55 6.30
CA ALA A 26 14.34 19.93 6.28
C ALA A 26 15.35 20.90 5.63
N ALA A 27 16.65 20.73 5.89
CA ALA A 27 17.70 21.53 5.25
C ALA A 27 17.75 21.32 3.73
N VAL A 28 17.60 20.08 3.25
CA VAL A 28 17.51 19.79 1.81
C VAL A 28 16.27 20.44 1.21
N LEU A 29 15.10 20.30 1.83
CA LEU A 29 13.85 20.90 1.35
C LEU A 29 13.96 22.43 1.25
N ARG A 30 14.56 23.07 2.25
CA ARG A 30 14.79 24.53 2.26
C ARG A 30 15.75 25.02 1.18
N ALA A 31 16.82 24.25 0.93
CA ALA A 31 17.86 24.64 -0.01
C ALA A 31 17.50 24.33 -1.47
N ALA A 32 16.71 23.29 -1.70
CA ALA A 32 16.40 22.82 -3.03
C ALA A 32 15.55 23.83 -3.83
N ARG A 33 16.02 24.16 -5.03
CA ARG A 33 15.26 24.90 -6.07
C ARG A 33 14.80 24.00 -7.21
N VAL A 34 14.87 22.69 -6.99
CA VAL A 34 14.50 21.62 -7.91
C VAL A 34 13.55 20.67 -7.19
N PRO A 35 12.78 19.83 -7.89
CA PRO A 35 11.92 18.85 -7.25
C PRO A 35 12.71 17.93 -6.32
N VAL A 36 12.15 17.68 -5.14
CA VAL A 36 12.70 16.75 -4.14
C VAL A 36 11.71 15.61 -3.96
N VAL A 37 12.17 14.37 -4.07
CA VAL A 37 11.31 13.18 -3.91
C VAL A 37 11.85 12.28 -2.81
N PRO A 38 11.10 12.06 -1.71
CA PRO A 38 11.45 11.05 -0.72
C PRO A 38 11.29 9.65 -1.31
N ARG A 39 12.27 8.79 -1.01
CA ARG A 39 12.33 7.42 -1.47
C ARG A 39 12.63 6.49 -0.29
N GLY A 40 11.72 5.55 -0.07
CA GLY A 40 11.95 4.37 0.80
C GLY A 40 12.69 3.26 0.05
N TYR A 41 12.12 2.05 0.02
CA TYR A 41 12.67 0.93 -0.76
C TYR A 41 12.39 1.01 -2.27
N GLY A 42 11.59 1.99 -2.71
CA GLY A 42 11.30 2.20 -4.13
C GLY A 42 10.40 1.13 -4.74
N HIS A 43 9.41 0.66 -3.96
CA HIS A 43 8.44 -0.34 -4.38
C HIS A 43 7.27 0.22 -5.22
N SER A 44 7.37 1.49 -5.63
CA SER A 44 6.45 2.09 -6.61
C SER A 44 6.60 1.41 -7.98
N THR A 45 5.57 1.52 -8.82
CA THR A 45 5.53 0.80 -10.10
C THR A 45 5.61 1.69 -11.35
N TYR A 46 5.71 3.01 -11.19
CA TYR A 46 5.67 3.95 -12.32
C TYR A 46 6.36 5.30 -12.07
N GLY A 47 7.47 5.30 -11.35
CA GLY A 47 8.30 6.49 -11.15
C GLY A 47 7.88 7.38 -9.98
N GLN A 48 6.88 7.01 -9.18
CA GLN A 48 6.40 7.84 -8.06
C GLN A 48 7.51 8.16 -7.03
N ALA A 49 8.47 7.25 -6.86
CA ALA A 49 9.64 7.40 -5.98
C ALA A 49 10.93 7.69 -6.77
N GLN A 50 10.80 8.39 -7.91
CA GLN A 50 11.90 8.82 -8.77
C GLN A 50 11.75 10.30 -9.12
N VAL A 51 12.84 10.94 -9.55
CA VAL A 51 12.85 12.35 -9.95
C VAL A 51 13.88 12.56 -11.06
N ALA A 52 13.52 13.31 -12.10
CA ALA A 52 14.45 13.72 -13.16
C ALA A 52 15.07 15.07 -12.79
N ASP A 53 16.40 15.19 -12.90
CA ASP A 53 17.16 16.42 -12.65
C ASP A 53 16.92 17.10 -11.27
N GLY A 54 16.32 16.36 -10.33
CA GLY A 54 16.01 16.80 -8.97
C GLY A 54 16.84 16.09 -7.91
N VAL A 55 16.40 16.22 -6.65
CA VAL A 55 17.02 15.57 -5.50
C VAL A 55 16.20 14.36 -5.07
N LEU A 56 16.82 13.19 -5.07
CA LEU A 56 16.25 11.98 -4.48
C LEU A 56 16.68 11.88 -3.01
N LEU A 57 15.71 11.92 -2.10
CA LEU A 57 15.96 11.74 -0.67
C LEU A 57 15.85 10.26 -0.30
N ASP A 58 16.97 9.60 -0.07
CA ASP A 58 17.01 8.20 0.39
C ASP A 58 16.71 8.14 1.89
N MET A 59 15.44 7.90 2.21
CA MET A 59 14.92 7.95 3.59
C MET A 59 15.43 6.80 4.46
N ARG A 60 16.11 5.80 3.90
CA ARG A 60 16.65 4.65 4.66
C ARG A 60 17.78 5.02 5.63
N GLY A 61 18.27 6.26 5.59
CA GLY A 61 19.13 6.80 6.64
C GLY A 61 18.40 7.07 7.97
N LEU A 62 17.07 7.22 7.93
CA LEU A 62 16.16 7.38 9.06
C LEU A 62 15.36 6.08 9.26
N ARG A 63 15.93 5.08 9.93
CA ARG A 63 15.31 3.75 10.07
C ARG A 63 15.32 3.19 11.50
N THR A 64 15.43 4.05 12.51
CA THR A 64 15.51 3.61 13.90
C THR A 64 14.10 3.33 14.44
N VAL A 65 13.93 2.17 15.10
CA VAL A 65 12.80 1.94 16.00
C VAL A 65 13.19 2.48 17.38
N HIS A 66 12.61 3.60 17.78
CA HIS A 66 13.03 4.35 18.97
C HIS A 66 12.44 3.81 20.26
N GLU A 67 11.17 3.41 20.22
CA GLU A 67 10.42 3.03 21.41
C GLU A 67 9.32 2.04 21.07
N VAL A 68 9.16 1.00 21.90
CA VAL A 68 8.04 0.05 21.86
C VAL A 68 7.35 0.04 23.22
N ARG A 69 6.10 0.50 23.25
CA ARG A 69 5.19 0.48 24.40
C ARG A 69 4.06 -0.53 24.16
N PRO A 70 3.23 -0.87 25.17
CA PRO A 70 2.14 -1.83 24.99
C PRO A 70 1.09 -1.42 23.94
N ASP A 71 0.91 -0.13 23.71
CA ASP A 71 -0.14 0.48 22.88
C ASP A 71 0.39 1.14 21.60
N ARG A 72 1.70 1.36 21.50
CA ARG A 72 2.30 2.09 20.39
C ARG A 72 3.79 1.77 20.16
N VAL A 73 4.27 2.09 18.96
CA VAL A 73 5.69 2.12 18.58
C VAL A 73 6.04 3.49 17.99
N VAL A 74 7.22 4.01 18.31
CA VAL A 74 7.81 5.20 17.68
C VAL A 74 8.92 4.75 16.75
N VAL A 75 8.81 5.09 15.47
CA VAL A 75 9.72 4.58 14.44
C VAL A 75 9.98 5.63 13.36
N ASP A 76 11.21 5.69 12.88
CA ASP A 76 11.55 6.55 11.74
C ASP A 76 10.90 6.05 10.45
N ALA A 77 10.56 6.99 9.56
CA ALA A 77 9.79 6.71 8.35
C ALA A 77 10.51 5.82 7.33
N GLY A 78 11.84 5.72 7.38
CA GLY A 78 12.63 4.87 6.50
C GLY A 78 12.78 3.43 6.99
N ALA A 79 12.31 3.09 8.20
CA ALA A 79 12.29 1.71 8.68
C ALA A 79 11.27 0.88 7.89
N THR A 80 11.55 -0.41 7.72
CA THR A 80 10.61 -1.37 7.12
C THR A 80 9.56 -1.84 8.12
N TRP A 81 8.43 -2.32 7.62
CA TRP A 81 7.44 -3.00 8.48
C TRP A 81 7.98 -4.28 9.11
N ARG A 82 8.97 -4.93 8.46
CA ARG A 82 9.73 -6.04 9.05
C ARG A 82 10.49 -5.59 10.29
N GLU A 83 11.27 -4.51 10.21
CA GLU A 83 12.01 -3.97 11.36
C GLU A 83 11.05 -3.56 12.49
N VAL A 84 9.88 -3.00 12.16
CA VAL A 84 8.83 -2.72 13.15
C VAL A 84 8.33 -4.01 13.82
N LEU A 85 8.01 -5.03 13.02
CA LEU A 85 7.47 -6.30 13.51
C LEU A 85 8.50 -7.04 14.39
N ASP A 86 9.76 -7.08 13.97
CA ASP A 86 10.88 -7.68 14.71
C ASP A 86 11.07 -7.01 16.08
N ALA A 87 10.80 -5.71 16.18
CA ALA A 87 10.88 -4.96 17.44
C ALA A 87 9.64 -5.14 18.34
N THR A 88 8.44 -5.33 17.76
CA THR A 88 7.18 -5.38 18.51
C THR A 88 6.76 -6.79 18.92
N LEU A 89 7.01 -7.81 18.09
CA LEU A 89 6.61 -9.19 18.36
C LEU A 89 7.20 -9.77 19.65
N PRO A 90 8.49 -9.55 19.99
CA PRO A 90 9.06 -10.02 21.27
C PRO A 90 8.38 -9.41 22.50
N ARG A 91 7.60 -8.34 22.33
CA ARG A 91 6.80 -7.69 23.38
C ARG A 91 5.33 -8.15 23.35
N GLY A 92 4.99 -9.15 22.55
CA GLY A 92 3.62 -9.64 22.34
C GLY A 92 2.73 -8.63 21.63
N ARG A 93 3.30 -7.75 20.80
CA ARG A 93 2.58 -6.66 20.12
C ARG A 93 2.80 -6.68 18.61
N THR A 94 1.81 -6.19 17.86
CA THR A 94 1.86 -6.06 16.40
C THR A 94 1.09 -4.82 15.94
N PRO A 95 1.48 -4.17 14.83
CA PRO A 95 0.61 -3.21 14.16
C PRO A 95 -0.74 -3.85 13.79
N PRO A 96 -1.87 -3.15 13.95
CA PRO A 96 -3.19 -3.68 13.57
C PRO A 96 -3.31 -4.03 12.08
N VAL A 97 -2.52 -3.35 11.23
CA VAL A 97 -2.51 -3.52 9.78
C VAL A 97 -1.07 -3.65 9.29
N LEU A 98 -0.79 -4.76 8.60
CA LEU A 98 0.45 -5.01 7.88
C LEU A 98 0.13 -5.12 6.39
N THR A 99 1.03 -4.62 5.53
CA THR A 99 1.03 -4.97 4.11
C THR A 99 1.44 -6.43 3.94
N ASP A 100 1.08 -7.06 2.82
CA ASP A 100 1.44 -8.47 2.57
C ASP A 100 2.96 -8.65 2.43
N TYR A 101 3.65 -7.69 1.82
CA TYR A 101 5.11 -7.64 1.77
C TYR A 101 5.64 -6.65 2.81
N LEU A 102 6.59 -7.08 3.64
CA LEU A 102 7.06 -6.31 4.80
C LEU A 102 8.31 -5.46 4.54
N ASP A 103 9.07 -5.72 3.46
CA ASP A 103 10.27 -4.94 3.11
C ASP A 103 9.92 -3.66 2.31
N VAL A 104 8.91 -2.96 2.80
CA VAL A 104 8.50 -1.62 2.38
C VAL A 104 8.55 -0.68 3.58
N THR A 105 8.91 0.58 3.35
CA THR A 105 9.10 1.54 4.44
C THR A 105 7.78 2.02 5.04
N VAL A 106 7.77 2.29 6.35
CA VAL A 106 6.66 2.92 7.07
C VAL A 106 6.19 4.20 6.35
N GLY A 107 7.07 5.17 6.10
CA GLY A 107 6.70 6.43 5.46
C GLY A 107 6.13 6.25 4.06
N GLY A 108 6.68 5.32 3.28
CA GLY A 108 6.20 5.00 1.94
C GLY A 108 4.78 4.45 1.92
N THR A 109 4.44 3.52 2.82
CA THR A 109 3.08 2.95 2.85
C THR A 109 2.08 3.92 3.48
N LEU A 110 2.46 4.69 4.51
CA LEU A 110 1.61 5.73 5.08
C LEU A 110 1.27 6.82 4.05
N ALA A 111 2.24 7.21 3.20
CA ALA A 111 2.02 8.15 2.11
C ALA A 111 1.11 7.58 1.01
N ALA A 112 0.99 6.26 0.90
CA ALA A 112 0.08 5.58 -0.03
C ALA A 112 -1.31 5.29 0.57
N GLY A 113 -1.40 5.13 1.88
CA GLY A 113 -2.55 4.61 2.62
C GLY A 113 -2.22 3.31 3.35
N GLY A 114 -1.68 2.33 2.61
CA GLY A 114 -1.22 1.04 3.15
C GLY A 114 -2.37 0.07 3.44
N VAL A 115 -2.59 -0.89 2.55
CA VAL A 115 -3.70 -1.86 2.63
C VAL A 115 -3.14 -3.24 3.00
N GLY A 116 -3.85 -3.95 3.87
CA GLY A 116 -3.53 -5.32 4.28
C GLY A 116 -4.79 -6.15 4.48
N GLY A 117 -4.64 -7.46 4.71
CA GLY A 117 -5.80 -8.33 4.88
C GLY A 117 -6.59 -8.11 6.17
N THR A 118 -6.11 -7.30 7.12
CA THR A 118 -6.90 -6.86 8.29
C THR A 118 -7.60 -5.51 8.06
N SER A 119 -7.47 -4.92 6.85
CA SER A 119 -7.99 -3.58 6.57
C SER A 119 -9.51 -3.48 6.51
N HIS A 120 -10.23 -4.59 6.29
CA HIS A 120 -11.68 -4.64 6.44
C HIS A 120 -12.12 -4.30 7.87
N ARG A 121 -11.32 -4.70 8.87
CA ARG A 121 -11.60 -4.50 10.29
C ARG A 121 -10.94 -3.26 10.87
N TYR A 122 -9.67 -3.03 10.58
CA TYR A 122 -8.89 -1.97 11.22
C TYR A 122 -8.74 -0.71 10.39
N GLY A 123 -9.15 -0.70 9.12
CA GLY A 123 -8.85 0.41 8.23
C GLY A 123 -7.51 0.24 7.51
N VAL A 124 -6.96 1.28 6.93
CA VAL A 124 -5.62 1.25 6.31
C VAL A 124 -4.52 1.56 7.33
N GLN A 125 -3.25 1.37 6.99
CA GLN A 125 -2.13 1.71 7.88
C GLN A 125 -2.15 3.20 8.26
N ALA A 126 -2.56 4.06 7.33
CA ALA A 126 -2.77 5.49 7.57
C ALA A 126 -3.88 5.78 8.60
N ASP A 127 -4.84 4.88 8.83
CA ASP A 127 -5.81 4.99 9.94
C ASP A 127 -5.18 4.66 11.31
N GLN A 128 -4.02 3.99 11.35
CA GLN A 128 -3.39 3.48 12.58
C GLN A 128 -2.28 4.38 13.11
N VAL A 129 -2.17 5.59 12.58
CA VAL A 129 -1.17 6.59 12.97
C VAL A 129 -1.71 7.44 14.11
N LEU A 130 -0.93 7.59 15.17
CA LEU A 130 -1.27 8.43 16.33
C LEU A 130 -0.68 9.85 16.18
N ALA A 131 0.54 9.95 15.66
CA ALA A 131 1.20 11.21 15.36
C ALA A 131 2.30 11.02 14.30
N LEU A 132 2.68 12.10 13.64
CA LEU A 132 3.75 12.14 12.64
C LEU A 132 4.68 13.32 12.90
N GLU A 133 5.97 13.11 12.67
CA GLU A 133 6.94 14.18 12.46
C GLU A 133 7.12 14.35 10.95
N VAL A 134 7.00 15.59 10.47
CA VAL A 134 7.01 15.92 9.04
C VAL A 134 7.96 17.07 8.80
N ALA A 135 8.90 16.88 7.87
CA ALA A 135 9.67 17.98 7.29
C ALA A 135 8.83 18.63 6.17
N THR A 136 8.42 19.90 6.37
CA THR A 136 7.57 20.64 5.46
C THR A 136 8.36 21.18 4.25
N PRO A 137 7.69 21.55 3.14
CA PRO A 137 8.37 22.21 2.01
C PRO A 137 9.09 23.51 2.37
N ALA A 138 8.70 24.19 3.46
CA ALA A 138 9.38 25.38 3.97
C ALA A 138 10.72 25.06 4.68
N GLY A 139 11.00 23.77 4.93
CA GLY A 139 12.19 23.33 5.65
C GLY A 139 12.06 23.44 7.16
N GLU A 140 10.85 23.24 7.67
CA GLU A 140 10.54 23.17 9.10
C GLU A 140 10.22 21.72 9.47
N VAL A 141 10.54 21.30 10.69
CA VAL A 141 10.14 19.99 11.22
C VAL A 141 8.97 20.21 12.17
N VAL A 142 7.82 19.64 11.83
CA VAL A 142 6.54 19.87 12.51
C VAL A 142 5.96 18.54 12.97
N THR A 143 5.48 18.49 14.21
CA THR A 143 4.68 17.38 14.73
C THR A 143 3.21 17.62 14.37
N CYS A 144 2.51 16.56 13.92
CA CYS A 144 1.09 16.64 13.66
C CYS A 144 0.36 15.36 14.11
N SER A 145 -0.87 15.51 14.56
CA SER A 145 -1.77 14.48 15.08
C SER A 145 -3.24 14.88 14.83
N PRO A 146 -4.22 14.07 15.25
CA PRO A 146 -5.62 14.50 15.23
C PRO A 146 -5.90 15.78 16.05
N GLU A 147 -5.09 16.06 17.07
CA GLU A 147 -5.25 17.18 18.01
C GLU A 147 -4.27 18.34 17.76
N GLU A 148 -3.19 18.11 17.02
CA GLU A 148 -2.13 19.11 16.75
C GLU A 148 -1.84 19.20 15.25
N ASN A 149 -1.83 20.39 14.65
CA ASN A 149 -1.55 20.58 13.22
C ASN A 149 -2.37 19.64 12.31
N ARG A 150 -3.65 19.46 12.64
CA ARG A 150 -4.56 18.47 12.03
C ARG A 150 -4.61 18.53 10.51
N ALA A 151 -4.60 19.73 9.93
CA ALA A 151 -4.62 19.90 8.48
C ALA A 151 -3.39 19.26 7.80
N LEU A 152 -2.20 19.38 8.41
CA LEU A 152 -1.00 18.71 7.93
C LEU A 152 -1.10 17.19 8.10
N PHE A 153 -1.56 16.73 9.27
CA PHE A 153 -1.74 15.30 9.58
C PHE A 153 -2.65 14.60 8.55
N ASP A 154 -3.73 15.26 8.15
CA ASP A 154 -4.66 14.77 7.14
C ASP A 154 -4.10 14.83 5.73
N ALA A 155 -3.28 15.85 5.43
CA ALA A 155 -2.70 16.03 4.10
C ALA A 155 -1.55 15.04 3.80
N VAL A 156 -0.78 14.62 4.80
CA VAL A 156 0.39 13.74 4.57
C VAL A 156 0.03 12.26 4.53
N ARG A 157 -0.98 11.82 5.28
CA ARG A 157 -1.48 10.44 5.29
C ARG A 157 -2.24 10.16 3.99
N ALA A 158 -1.79 9.19 3.21
CA ALA A 158 -2.18 8.99 1.81
C ALA A 158 -1.93 10.21 0.90
N GLY A 159 -1.03 11.11 1.31
CA GLY A 159 -0.71 12.36 0.62
C GLY A 159 0.31 12.25 -0.52
N LEU A 160 0.84 11.05 -0.77
CA LEU A 160 1.82 10.77 -1.83
C LEU A 160 3.09 11.63 -1.76
N GLY A 161 3.49 12.04 -0.56
CA GLY A 161 4.67 12.87 -0.32
C GLY A 161 4.56 14.31 -0.83
N ARG A 162 3.36 14.79 -1.18
CA ARG A 162 3.16 16.12 -1.80
C ARG A 162 3.11 17.27 -0.80
N HIS A 163 2.83 16.98 0.47
CA HIS A 163 2.59 17.97 1.51
C HIS A 163 3.72 18.04 2.55
N GLY A 164 4.78 17.26 2.34
CA GLY A 164 5.91 17.15 3.26
C GLY A 164 6.50 15.75 3.24
N VAL A 165 7.65 15.59 3.89
CA VAL A 165 8.33 14.31 4.04
C VAL A 165 8.11 13.81 5.47
N ILE A 166 7.43 12.68 5.62
CA ILE A 166 7.31 12.01 6.92
C ILE A 166 8.70 11.55 7.35
N THR A 167 9.17 11.96 8.52
CA THR A 167 10.48 11.59 9.08
C THR A 167 10.34 10.58 10.22
N ARG A 168 9.24 10.65 10.98
CA ARG A 168 8.92 9.72 12.08
C ARG A 168 7.42 9.49 12.19
N ALA A 169 7.03 8.31 12.65
CA ALA A 169 5.65 7.96 12.93
C ALA A 169 5.51 7.36 14.34
N VAL A 170 4.42 7.72 15.00
CA VAL A 170 3.92 7.03 16.18
C VAL A 170 2.75 6.17 15.73
N LEU A 171 2.89 4.86 15.83
CA LEU A 171 1.94 3.88 15.30
C LEU A 171 1.26 3.13 16.43
N ARG A 172 -0.04 2.91 16.31
CA ARG A 172 -0.81 2.06 17.24
C ARG A 172 -0.33 0.61 17.18
N LEU A 173 -0.35 -0.06 18.33
CA LEU A 173 -0.15 -1.50 18.47
C LEU A 173 -1.36 -2.19 19.10
N VAL A 174 -1.52 -3.48 18.81
CA VAL A 174 -2.48 -4.39 19.42
C VAL A 174 -1.75 -5.65 19.93
N PRO A 175 -2.37 -6.45 20.82
CA PRO A 175 -1.83 -7.76 21.17
C PRO A 175 -1.61 -8.60 19.91
N ALA A 176 -0.41 -9.17 19.78
CA ALA A 176 -0.13 -10.16 18.74
C ALA A 176 -0.69 -11.51 19.20
N PRO A 177 -1.45 -12.23 18.37
CA PRO A 177 -1.77 -13.63 18.67
C PRO A 177 -0.49 -14.46 18.59
N GLU A 178 -0.42 -15.56 19.34
CA GLU A 178 0.73 -16.47 19.25
C GLU A 178 0.67 -17.31 17.97
N ARG A 179 -0.54 -17.72 17.59
CA ARG A 179 -0.84 -18.59 16.44
C ARG A 179 -2.08 -18.09 15.71
N VAL A 180 -2.20 -18.48 14.45
CA VAL A 180 -3.39 -18.21 13.65
C VAL A 180 -3.84 -19.48 12.96
N ARG A 181 -5.13 -19.55 12.65
CA ARG A 181 -5.71 -20.59 11.80
C ARG A 181 -6.15 -19.98 10.49
N SER A 182 -5.64 -20.52 9.39
CA SER A 182 -5.87 -20.05 8.02
C SER A 182 -6.75 -21.07 7.30
N PHE A 183 -7.80 -20.59 6.66
CA PHE A 183 -8.80 -21.39 5.95
C PHE A 183 -8.90 -20.89 4.51
N LYS A 184 -8.79 -21.80 3.54
CA LYS A 184 -8.99 -21.48 2.12
C LYS A 184 -10.30 -22.04 1.61
N LEU A 185 -11.08 -21.21 0.93
CA LEU A 185 -12.38 -21.55 0.34
C LEU A 185 -12.40 -21.20 -1.15
N LEU A 186 -13.11 -21.99 -1.96
CA LEU A 186 -13.23 -21.76 -3.41
C LEU A 186 -14.62 -21.30 -3.80
N TYR A 187 -14.67 -20.37 -4.75
CA TYR A 187 -15.89 -19.82 -5.33
C TYR A 187 -15.79 -19.76 -6.85
N ALA A 188 -16.93 -19.89 -7.52
CA ALA A 188 -17.02 -19.87 -8.98
C ALA A 188 -17.09 -18.44 -9.57
N THR A 189 -17.55 -17.46 -8.78
CA THR A 189 -17.75 -16.08 -9.25
C THR A 189 -17.16 -15.06 -8.28
N ALA A 190 -16.83 -13.87 -8.78
CA ALA A 190 -16.36 -12.78 -7.94
C ALA A 190 -17.46 -12.32 -6.96
N GLY A 191 -18.72 -12.36 -7.39
CA GLY A 191 -19.86 -12.07 -6.52
C GLY A 191 -19.92 -12.98 -5.30
N ALA A 192 -19.80 -14.30 -5.50
CA ALA A 192 -19.83 -15.26 -4.40
C ALA A 192 -18.64 -15.10 -3.44
N LEU A 193 -17.44 -14.82 -3.96
CA LEU A 193 -16.26 -14.46 -3.15
C LEU A 193 -16.55 -13.22 -2.28
N LEU A 194 -17.03 -12.14 -2.89
CA LEU A 194 -17.31 -10.88 -2.18
C LEU A 194 -18.39 -11.07 -1.12
N ASP A 195 -19.42 -11.87 -1.38
CA ASP A 195 -20.48 -12.19 -0.43
C ASP A 195 -19.93 -13.00 0.76
N ALA A 196 -19.02 -13.94 0.51
CA ALA A 196 -18.35 -14.69 1.56
C ALA A 196 -17.44 -13.81 2.42
N GLN A 197 -16.65 -12.93 1.78
CA GLN A 197 -15.78 -11.98 2.46
C GLN A 197 -16.54 -11.04 3.42
N ARG A 198 -17.82 -10.75 3.14
CA ARG A 198 -18.67 -9.94 4.04
C ARG A 198 -19.27 -10.74 5.19
N ARG A 199 -19.53 -12.04 5.00
CA ARG A 199 -20.26 -12.87 5.97
C ARG A 199 -19.35 -13.63 6.93
N ILE A 200 -18.16 -14.02 6.49
CA ILE A 200 -17.24 -14.85 7.28
C ILE A 200 -16.57 -13.97 8.34
N PRO A 201 -16.75 -14.27 9.64
CA PRO A 201 -16.18 -13.48 10.72
C PRO A 201 -14.70 -13.88 10.95
N ALA A 202 -13.81 -13.33 10.14
CA ALA A 202 -12.37 -13.55 10.22
C ALA A 202 -11.59 -12.27 10.57
N ASP A 203 -10.47 -12.43 11.27
CA ASP A 203 -9.59 -11.34 11.69
C ASP A 203 -8.79 -10.78 10.51
N HIS A 204 -8.46 -11.63 9.54
CA HIS A 204 -7.85 -11.28 8.26
C HIS A 204 -8.63 -11.94 7.11
N ILE A 205 -8.89 -11.17 6.05
CA ILE A 205 -9.59 -11.57 4.84
C ILE A 205 -8.81 -11.09 3.62
N SER A 206 -8.50 -12.02 2.72
CA SER A 206 -8.00 -11.70 1.38
C SER A 206 -8.62 -12.63 0.34
N GLY A 207 -8.76 -12.14 -0.89
CA GLY A 207 -9.28 -12.92 -2.00
C GLY A 207 -8.33 -12.91 -3.17
N GLN A 208 -8.31 -13.98 -3.95
CA GLN A 208 -7.54 -14.09 -5.17
C GLN A 208 -8.37 -14.64 -6.32
N ALA A 209 -8.02 -14.26 -7.55
CA ALA A 209 -8.51 -14.95 -8.74
C ALA A 209 -7.38 -15.80 -9.34
N LYS A 210 -7.67 -17.09 -9.60
CA LYS A 210 -6.76 -18.07 -10.19
C LYS A 210 -7.20 -18.32 -11.64
N LEU A 211 -6.35 -17.97 -12.61
CA LEU A 211 -6.65 -18.00 -14.05
C LEU A 211 -6.20 -19.29 -14.78
N GLY A 212 -5.88 -20.37 -14.04
CA GLY A 212 -5.31 -21.63 -14.58
C GLY A 212 -6.27 -22.46 -15.43
N LEU A 213 -6.55 -23.72 -15.06
CA LEU A 213 -7.46 -24.65 -15.77
C LEU A 213 -8.96 -24.24 -15.70
N GLY A 214 -9.24 -22.95 -15.59
CA GLY A 214 -10.55 -22.35 -15.34
C GLY A 214 -10.44 -21.25 -14.29
N LEU A 215 -11.14 -20.13 -14.53
CA LEU A 215 -11.20 -19.01 -13.60
C LEU A 215 -11.90 -19.47 -12.31
N ARG A 216 -11.17 -19.39 -11.19
CA ARG A 216 -11.70 -19.66 -9.85
C ARG A 216 -11.30 -18.55 -8.89
N TYR A 217 -12.10 -18.38 -7.85
CA TYR A 217 -11.87 -17.39 -6.81
C TYR A 217 -11.57 -18.08 -5.50
N GLU A 218 -10.49 -17.68 -4.85
CA GLU A 218 -10.06 -18.24 -3.58
C GLU A 218 -10.19 -17.18 -2.49
N LEU A 219 -10.79 -17.53 -1.36
CA LEU A 219 -10.82 -16.73 -0.15
C LEU A 219 -9.82 -17.33 0.84
N THR A 220 -8.95 -16.49 1.39
CA THR A 220 -8.18 -16.80 2.59
C THR A 220 -8.80 -16.06 3.78
N ALA A 221 -9.34 -16.82 4.72
CA ALA A 221 -9.89 -16.32 5.98
C ALA A 221 -8.99 -16.79 7.13
N VAL A 222 -8.54 -15.85 7.96
CA VAL A 222 -7.60 -16.15 9.05
C VAL A 222 -8.17 -15.67 10.38
N CYS A 223 -8.08 -16.53 11.38
CA CYS A 223 -8.68 -16.33 12.70
C CYS A 223 -7.63 -16.52 13.80
N HIS A 224 -7.69 -15.64 14.81
CA HIS A 224 -6.83 -15.73 15.99
C HIS A 224 -7.44 -16.64 17.08
N ASP A 225 -8.76 -16.85 17.03
CA ASP A 225 -9.48 -17.74 17.94
C ASP A 225 -9.23 -19.22 17.57
N PRO A 226 -8.57 -20.00 18.45
CA PRO A 226 -8.26 -21.40 18.18
C PRO A 226 -9.50 -22.29 18.07
N GLY A 227 -10.65 -21.87 18.60
CA GLY A 227 -11.92 -22.59 18.50
C GLY A 227 -12.71 -22.33 17.21
N ARG A 228 -12.32 -21.32 16.41
CA ARG A 228 -13.11 -20.90 15.24
C ARG A 228 -13.21 -21.98 14.17
N ARG A 229 -14.40 -22.33 13.69
CA ARG A 229 -14.57 -23.21 12.53
C ARG A 229 -15.14 -22.41 11.36
N ILE A 230 -14.66 -22.69 10.15
CA ILE A 230 -15.19 -22.15 8.91
C ILE A 230 -15.54 -23.33 8.01
N ASP A 231 -16.83 -23.55 7.81
CA ASP A 231 -17.32 -24.67 7.01
C ASP A 231 -17.01 -24.45 5.52
N GLY A 232 -16.72 -25.54 4.81
CA GLY A 232 -16.46 -25.52 3.36
C GLY A 232 -15.03 -25.13 2.97
N ALA A 233 -14.11 -25.01 3.94
CA ALA A 233 -12.69 -24.88 3.64
C ALA A 233 -12.14 -26.18 3.02
N PHE A 234 -11.38 -26.06 1.94
CA PHE A 234 -10.69 -27.20 1.32
C PHE A 234 -9.27 -27.37 1.88
N GLU A 235 -8.74 -26.34 2.52
CA GLU A 235 -7.44 -26.33 3.18
C GLU A 235 -7.57 -25.56 4.49
N GLU A 236 -7.01 -26.16 5.54
CA GLU A 236 -6.90 -25.56 6.88
C GLU A 236 -5.49 -25.79 7.39
N GLU A 237 -4.88 -24.74 7.92
CA GLU A 237 -3.56 -24.80 8.56
C GLU A 237 -3.54 -23.98 9.85
N GLU A 238 -2.71 -24.38 10.80
CA GLU A 238 -2.40 -23.61 11.98
C GLU A 238 -0.89 -23.35 12.06
N LEU A 239 -0.51 -22.09 12.15
CA LEU A 239 0.89 -21.65 12.12
C LEU A 239 1.16 -20.52 13.12
N PRO A 240 2.41 -20.35 13.58
CA PRO A 240 2.80 -19.19 14.38
C PRO A 240 2.44 -17.87 13.68
N TYR A 241 1.97 -16.87 14.45
CA TYR A 241 1.61 -15.58 13.87
C TYR A 241 2.79 -14.88 13.18
N ALA A 242 4.01 -15.04 13.72
CA ALA A 242 5.21 -14.47 13.14
C ALA A 242 5.47 -15.01 11.71
N GLU A 243 5.23 -16.31 11.50
CA GLU A 243 5.36 -16.95 10.19
C GLU A 243 4.26 -16.46 9.24
N PHE A 244 3.01 -16.38 9.72
CA PHE A 244 1.90 -15.85 8.92
C PHE A 244 2.10 -14.39 8.51
N ALA A 245 2.57 -13.55 9.44
CA ALA A 245 2.81 -12.13 9.19
C ALA A 245 3.86 -11.92 8.08
N ASP A 246 4.82 -12.85 7.96
CA ASP A 246 5.91 -12.80 6.99
C ASP A 246 5.80 -13.83 5.86
N ARG A 247 4.60 -14.38 5.65
CA ARG A 247 4.34 -15.50 4.73
C ARG A 247 4.75 -15.25 3.28
N MET A 248 4.90 -14.00 2.85
CA MET A 248 5.33 -13.67 1.48
C MET A 248 6.83 -13.85 1.27
N ARG A 249 7.65 -13.96 2.33
CA ARG A 249 9.12 -14.01 2.17
C ARG A 249 9.59 -15.20 1.32
N PRO A 250 9.12 -16.45 1.56
CA PRO A 250 9.53 -17.58 0.72
C PRO A 250 9.15 -17.39 -0.75
N ASP A 251 7.95 -16.87 -1.03
CA ASP A 251 7.49 -16.58 -2.38
C ASP A 251 8.39 -15.51 -3.06
N VAL A 252 8.78 -14.47 -2.32
CA VAL A 252 9.68 -13.42 -2.82
C VAL A 252 11.07 -13.98 -3.14
N GLU A 253 11.62 -14.81 -2.25
CA GLU A 253 12.92 -15.47 -2.47
C GLU A 253 12.90 -16.36 -3.72
N GLU A 254 11.81 -17.08 -3.93
CA GLU A 254 11.59 -17.89 -5.12
C GLU A 254 11.48 -17.02 -6.39
N LEU A 255 10.72 -15.92 -6.35
CA LEU A 255 10.64 -14.97 -7.47
C LEU A 255 11.99 -14.35 -7.82
N ILE A 256 12.84 -14.07 -6.82
CA ILE A 256 14.22 -13.62 -7.04
C ILE A 256 15.04 -14.70 -7.74
N ARG A 257 14.97 -15.95 -7.26
CA ARG A 257 15.67 -17.10 -7.85
C ARG A 257 15.27 -17.35 -9.30
N LEU A 258 13.98 -17.18 -9.63
CA LEU A 258 13.43 -17.32 -10.98
C LEU A 258 13.71 -16.09 -11.87
N GLY A 259 14.27 -15.01 -11.31
CA GLY A 259 14.51 -13.74 -12.00
C GLY A 259 13.24 -12.93 -12.27
N GLU A 260 12.06 -13.40 -11.84
CA GLU A 260 10.78 -12.73 -11.99
C GLU A 260 10.74 -11.40 -11.20
N TRP A 261 11.36 -11.38 -10.01
CA TRP A 261 11.40 -10.18 -9.14
C TRP A 261 12.09 -8.96 -9.78
N ALA A 262 12.98 -9.18 -10.75
CA ALA A 262 13.70 -8.11 -11.45
C ALA A 262 13.02 -7.67 -12.76
N ARG A 263 11.93 -8.31 -13.15
CA ARG A 263 11.20 -7.98 -14.39
C ARG A 263 10.35 -6.72 -14.23
N PRO A 264 9.81 -6.16 -15.32
CA PRO A 264 8.83 -5.09 -15.21
C PRO A 264 7.53 -5.57 -14.55
N HIS A 265 6.99 -4.75 -13.63
CA HIS A 265 5.78 -5.02 -12.86
C HIS A 265 4.68 -3.96 -13.12
N PRO A 266 3.94 -4.06 -14.25
CA PRO A 266 2.92 -3.07 -14.64
C PRO A 266 1.60 -3.30 -13.89
N TRP A 267 1.64 -3.13 -12.57
CA TRP A 267 0.49 -3.36 -11.69
C TRP A 267 -0.68 -2.42 -12.00
N GLY A 268 -1.90 -2.93 -12.00
CA GLY A 268 -3.11 -2.10 -12.13
C GLY A 268 -3.97 -2.26 -10.88
N ILE A 269 -4.22 -1.17 -10.15
CA ILE A 269 -4.90 -1.25 -8.85
C ILE A 269 -5.98 -0.18 -8.74
N VAL A 270 -7.20 -0.60 -8.40
CA VAL A 270 -8.37 0.27 -8.23
C VAL A 270 -9.14 -0.07 -6.97
N PHE A 271 -9.87 0.91 -6.46
CA PHE A 271 -10.93 0.72 -5.48
C PHE A 271 -12.29 0.82 -6.19
N LEU A 272 -13.14 -0.18 -5.99
CA LEU A 272 -14.45 -0.31 -6.61
C LEU A 272 -15.54 -0.26 -5.53
N PRO A 273 -16.71 0.35 -5.77
CA PRO A 273 -17.84 0.21 -4.86
C PRO A 273 -18.29 -1.26 -4.84
N ALA A 274 -18.51 -1.85 -3.67
CA ALA A 274 -18.74 -3.28 -3.52
C ALA A 274 -19.86 -3.80 -4.43
N ARG A 275 -20.98 -3.06 -4.54
CA ARG A 275 -22.13 -3.41 -5.38
C ARG A 275 -21.83 -3.52 -6.89
N ARG A 276 -20.75 -2.91 -7.37
CA ARG A 276 -20.32 -2.93 -8.79
C ARG A 276 -19.03 -3.70 -9.01
N ALA A 277 -18.38 -4.19 -7.95
CA ALA A 277 -17.04 -4.77 -8.03
C ALA A 277 -17.02 -6.06 -8.86
N ALA A 278 -17.98 -6.97 -8.66
CA ALA A 278 -18.01 -8.27 -9.35
C ALA A 278 -18.00 -8.13 -10.89
N GLU A 279 -18.90 -7.31 -11.46
CA GLU A 279 -18.99 -7.05 -12.89
C GLU A 279 -17.67 -6.52 -13.46
N VAL A 280 -17.04 -5.56 -12.76
CA VAL A 280 -15.78 -4.95 -13.19
C VAL A 280 -14.64 -5.96 -13.14
N ILE A 281 -14.56 -6.77 -12.08
CA ILE A 281 -13.54 -7.80 -11.89
C ILE A 281 -13.65 -8.84 -13.01
N GLU A 282 -14.83 -9.44 -13.19
CA GLU A 282 -15.05 -10.51 -14.16
C GLU A 282 -14.81 -10.04 -15.60
N THR A 283 -15.33 -8.85 -15.96
CA THR A 283 -15.07 -8.27 -17.29
C THR A 283 -13.58 -8.02 -17.52
N THR A 284 -12.87 -7.51 -16.51
CA THR A 284 -11.43 -7.23 -16.63
C THR A 284 -10.61 -8.50 -16.74
N LEU A 285 -10.96 -9.55 -15.99
CA LEU A 285 -10.26 -10.83 -16.03
C LEU A 285 -10.50 -11.55 -17.36
N ALA A 286 -11.72 -11.49 -17.91
CA ALA A 286 -12.02 -12.02 -19.25
C ALA A 286 -11.18 -11.35 -20.35
N GLU A 287 -10.95 -10.04 -20.25
CA GLU A 287 -10.12 -9.28 -21.21
C GLU A 287 -8.60 -9.43 -20.97
N THR A 288 -8.18 -9.81 -19.77
CA THR A 288 -6.75 -9.95 -19.44
C THR A 288 -6.13 -11.08 -20.25
N GLY A 289 -6.89 -12.17 -20.48
CA GLY A 289 -6.42 -13.31 -21.26
C GLY A 289 -5.21 -14.04 -20.64
N PRO A 290 -4.67 -15.06 -21.33
CA PRO A 290 -3.63 -15.93 -20.78
C PRO A 290 -2.25 -15.25 -20.62
N THR A 291 -1.97 -14.19 -21.37
CA THR A 291 -0.68 -13.49 -21.38
C THR A 291 -0.69 -12.17 -20.62
N GLY A 292 -1.86 -11.70 -20.17
CA GLY A 292 -2.02 -10.36 -19.61
C GLY A 292 -1.66 -10.23 -18.13
N LEU A 293 -1.43 -11.33 -17.42
CA LEU A 293 -1.03 -11.32 -16.01
C LEU A 293 0.48 -11.58 -15.82
N GLY A 294 1.09 -12.38 -16.69
CA GLY A 294 2.45 -12.91 -16.49
C GLY A 294 2.46 -14.25 -15.76
N LEU A 295 3.61 -14.92 -15.78
CA LEU A 295 3.79 -16.23 -15.16
C LEU A 295 3.64 -16.15 -13.63
N SER A 296 4.20 -15.12 -13.03
CA SER A 296 4.25 -14.88 -11.58
C SER A 296 3.20 -13.86 -11.10
N GLY A 297 2.32 -13.41 -11.99
CA GLY A 297 1.38 -12.36 -11.64
C GLY A 297 0.23 -12.87 -10.75
N VAL A 298 -0.28 -11.99 -9.91
CA VAL A 298 -1.30 -12.30 -8.89
C VAL A 298 -2.49 -11.36 -9.04
N VAL A 299 -3.69 -11.87 -8.81
CA VAL A 299 -4.91 -11.05 -8.72
C VAL A 299 -5.35 -11.02 -7.26
N LEU A 300 -5.45 -9.84 -6.66
CA LEU A 300 -5.98 -9.65 -5.31
C LEU A 300 -7.34 -8.94 -5.35
N ILE A 301 -8.26 -9.42 -4.53
CA ILE A 301 -9.61 -8.89 -4.33
C ILE A 301 -9.86 -8.83 -2.83
N SER A 302 -9.84 -7.63 -2.24
CA SER A 302 -9.95 -7.47 -0.80
C SER A 302 -10.93 -6.37 -0.43
N PRO A 303 -11.90 -6.63 0.47
CA PRO A 303 -12.70 -5.57 1.07
C PRO A 303 -11.80 -4.77 2.02
N LEU A 304 -12.10 -3.48 2.18
CA LEU A 304 -11.45 -2.67 3.20
C LEU A 304 -12.41 -1.63 3.76
N THR A 305 -12.07 -1.14 4.94
CA THR A 305 -12.65 0.07 5.50
C THR A 305 -11.61 1.18 5.39
N VAL A 306 -12.05 2.42 5.22
CA VAL A 306 -11.21 3.61 5.40
C VAL A 306 -11.98 4.54 6.33
N ARG A 307 -11.33 5.03 7.39
CA ARG A 307 -12.01 5.92 8.34
C ARG A 307 -11.56 7.35 8.10
N ASP A 308 -10.54 7.78 8.81
CA ASP A 308 -10.17 9.18 8.94
C ASP A 308 -8.90 9.47 8.15
N VAL A 309 -8.94 9.21 6.83
CA VAL A 309 -7.82 9.44 5.89
C VAL A 309 -8.34 10.18 4.66
N PRO A 310 -8.62 11.49 4.75
CA PRO A 310 -9.33 12.24 3.72
C PRO A 310 -8.58 12.34 2.37
N ALA A 311 -7.25 12.20 2.36
CA ALA A 311 -6.49 12.20 1.12
C ALA A 311 -6.62 10.88 0.33
N LEU A 312 -7.03 9.79 0.97
CA LEU A 312 -7.25 8.50 0.32
C LEU A 312 -8.63 8.46 -0.33
N ARG A 313 -8.68 8.67 -1.64
CA ARG A 313 -9.95 8.67 -2.39
C ARG A 313 -10.45 7.25 -2.63
N VAL A 314 -11.56 6.90 -1.97
CA VAL A 314 -12.22 5.60 -2.11
C VAL A 314 -13.74 5.78 -2.17
N PRO A 315 -14.47 4.82 -2.77
CA PRO A 315 -15.90 4.66 -2.55
C PRO A 315 -16.24 4.44 -1.06
N ALA A 316 -17.51 4.59 -0.69
CA ALA A 316 -17.98 4.39 0.69
C ALA A 316 -17.82 2.94 1.19
N ASP A 317 -17.99 1.97 0.31
CA ASP A 317 -17.87 0.52 0.55
C ASP A 317 -16.79 -0.09 -0.37
N PRO A 318 -15.51 0.27 -0.17
CA PRO A 318 -14.48 -0.03 -1.15
C PRO A 318 -14.07 -1.51 -1.15
N VAL A 319 -13.90 -2.03 -2.35
CA VAL A 319 -13.22 -3.28 -2.66
C VAL A 319 -11.96 -2.93 -3.45
N MET A 320 -10.80 -3.29 -2.93
CA MET A 320 -9.56 -3.22 -3.69
C MET A 320 -9.52 -4.37 -4.70
N PHE A 321 -9.29 -4.03 -5.96
CA PHE A 321 -9.00 -4.97 -7.03
C PHE A 321 -7.62 -4.65 -7.62
N ALA A 322 -6.69 -5.58 -7.45
CA ALA A 322 -5.30 -5.42 -7.88
C ALA A 322 -4.92 -6.52 -8.86
N LEU A 323 -4.43 -6.11 -10.02
CA LEU A 323 -3.79 -6.97 -11.01
C LEU A 323 -2.29 -6.75 -10.90
N LEU A 324 -1.63 -7.56 -10.07
CA LEU A 324 -0.21 -7.51 -9.80
C LEU A 324 0.55 -8.27 -10.89
N ARG A 325 0.71 -7.62 -12.04
CA ARG A 325 1.33 -8.20 -13.23
C ARG A 325 2.83 -8.29 -13.14
N THR A 326 3.37 -9.27 -13.86
CA THR A 326 4.81 -9.38 -14.17
C THR A 326 4.97 -9.57 -15.67
N ALA A 327 5.84 -8.79 -16.32
CA ALA A 327 6.12 -8.96 -17.74
C ALA A 327 7.11 -10.12 -17.98
N SER A 328 6.65 -11.34 -17.66
CA SER A 328 7.41 -12.60 -17.83
C SER A 328 7.62 -12.93 -19.32
N PRO A 329 8.58 -13.81 -19.67
CA PRO A 329 8.75 -14.27 -21.04
C PRO A 329 7.46 -14.89 -21.59
N GLY A 330 7.03 -14.48 -22.78
CA GLY A 330 5.75 -14.90 -23.39
C GLY A 330 4.52 -14.14 -22.91
N ALA A 331 4.64 -13.24 -21.92
CA ALA A 331 3.57 -12.35 -21.50
C ALA A 331 3.44 -11.14 -22.44
N ALA A 332 2.36 -10.37 -22.28
CA ALA A 332 2.21 -9.08 -22.96
C ALA A 332 3.35 -8.11 -22.58
N SER A 333 3.68 -7.19 -23.48
CA SER A 333 4.71 -6.17 -23.19
C SER A 333 4.29 -5.25 -22.04
N PRO A 334 5.24 -4.62 -21.33
CA PRO A 334 4.93 -3.65 -20.28
C PRO A 334 3.99 -2.53 -20.77
N ASP A 335 4.20 -2.01 -21.97
CA ASP A 335 3.35 -0.97 -22.56
C ASP A 335 1.92 -1.44 -22.81
N ALA A 336 1.74 -2.68 -23.29
CA ALA A 336 0.42 -3.26 -23.50
C ALA A 336 -0.32 -3.47 -22.17
N MET A 337 0.40 -3.90 -21.12
CA MET A 337 -0.14 -4.06 -19.77
C MET A 337 -0.51 -2.69 -19.15
N VAL A 338 0.31 -1.65 -19.33
CA VAL A 338 -0.01 -0.27 -18.90
C VAL A 338 -1.22 0.27 -19.66
N ALA A 339 -1.35 0.00 -20.96
CA ALA A 339 -2.54 0.35 -21.72
C ALA A 339 -3.80 -0.38 -21.21
N ALA A 340 -3.66 -1.64 -20.77
CA ALA A 340 -4.75 -2.37 -20.11
C ALA A 340 -5.14 -1.75 -18.76
N ASN A 341 -4.18 -1.26 -17.98
CA ASN A 341 -4.46 -0.54 -16.72
C ASN A 341 -5.31 0.71 -16.96
N ARG A 342 -5.08 1.46 -18.06
CA ARG A 342 -5.92 2.62 -18.41
C ARG A 342 -7.38 2.23 -18.62
N ARG A 343 -7.64 1.12 -19.32
CA ARG A 343 -9.00 0.59 -19.50
C ARG A 343 -9.65 0.18 -18.18
N LEU A 344 -8.88 -0.45 -17.28
CA LEU A 344 -9.33 -0.75 -15.92
C LEU A 344 -9.71 0.54 -15.16
N HIS A 345 -8.88 1.59 -15.22
CA HIS A 345 -9.17 2.85 -14.54
C HIS A 345 -10.42 3.54 -15.09
N GLU A 346 -10.61 3.54 -16.40
CA GLU A 346 -11.83 4.05 -17.02
C GLU A 346 -13.08 3.26 -16.63
N ARG A 347 -12.98 1.93 -16.54
CA ARG A 347 -14.05 1.06 -16.06
C ARG A 347 -14.37 1.33 -14.59
N ALA A 348 -13.36 1.43 -13.73
CA ALA A 348 -13.52 1.78 -12.33
C ALA A 348 -14.20 3.15 -12.18
N ARG A 349 -13.71 4.18 -12.88
CA ARG A 349 -14.28 5.53 -12.84
C ARG A 349 -15.75 5.58 -13.25
N ARG A 350 -16.15 4.82 -14.28
CA ARG A 350 -17.54 4.74 -14.76
C ARG A 350 -18.52 4.21 -13.70
N VAL A 351 -18.04 3.38 -12.77
CA VAL A 351 -18.87 2.83 -11.69
C VAL A 351 -18.72 3.60 -10.37
N GLY A 352 -18.00 4.73 -10.35
CA GLY A 352 -17.73 5.51 -9.15
C GLY A 352 -16.53 5.02 -8.33
N GLY A 353 -15.72 4.12 -8.89
CA GLY A 353 -14.44 3.68 -8.33
C GLY A 353 -13.31 4.69 -8.56
N THR A 354 -12.18 4.43 -7.91
CA THR A 354 -10.98 5.28 -7.94
C THR A 354 -9.73 4.45 -8.21
N ARG A 355 -8.67 5.12 -8.69
CA ARG A 355 -7.34 4.52 -8.85
C ARG A 355 -6.61 4.49 -7.51
N TYR A 356 -5.89 3.40 -7.21
CA TYR A 356 -4.92 3.38 -6.12
C TYR A 356 -3.54 3.83 -6.65
N PRO A 357 -2.94 4.92 -6.13
CA PRO A 357 -1.84 5.62 -6.80
C PRO A 357 -0.47 4.91 -6.83
N ILE A 358 -0.38 3.66 -6.35
CA ILE A 358 0.84 2.82 -6.35
C ILE A 358 0.91 1.90 -7.57
N ASP A 359 -0.03 2.05 -8.50
CA ASP A 359 -0.13 1.34 -9.77
C ASP A 359 0.72 1.94 -10.92
N ALA A 360 0.75 1.20 -12.02
CA ALA A 360 1.45 1.48 -13.25
C ALA A 360 0.54 2.16 -14.28
N ALA A 361 0.41 3.47 -14.15
CA ALA A 361 -0.16 4.34 -15.16
C ALA A 361 0.42 5.75 -15.04
N PRO A 362 0.50 6.51 -16.16
CA PRO A 362 0.88 7.91 -16.12
C PRO A 362 0.04 8.70 -15.12
N PRO A 363 0.62 9.74 -14.49
CA PRO A 363 -0.18 10.67 -13.72
C PRO A 363 -1.26 11.30 -14.62
N ASP A 364 -2.46 11.50 -14.08
CA ASP A 364 -3.55 12.16 -14.80
C ASP A 364 -3.12 13.59 -15.20
N PRO A 365 -3.06 13.92 -16.51
CA PRO A 365 -2.62 15.24 -16.97
C PRO A 365 -3.54 16.38 -16.51
N HIS A 366 -4.75 16.09 -16.02
CA HIS A 366 -5.74 17.08 -15.60
C HIS A 366 -5.79 17.34 -14.08
N ARG A 367 -4.79 16.90 -13.30
CA ARG A 367 -4.79 17.08 -11.84
C ARG A 367 -3.92 18.29 -11.42
N PRO A 368 -4.48 19.51 -11.28
CA PRO A 368 -3.75 20.63 -10.72
C PRO A 368 -3.38 20.38 -9.26
N VAL A 369 -2.22 20.92 -8.87
CA VAL A 369 -1.78 21.02 -7.48
C VAL A 369 -2.76 21.95 -6.76
N ARG A 370 -3.66 21.43 -5.92
CA ARG A 370 -4.32 22.29 -4.93
C ARG A 370 -3.33 22.50 -3.80
N THR A 371 -2.64 23.63 -3.83
CA THR A 371 -2.01 24.19 -2.63
C THR A 371 -3.12 24.49 -1.62
N PRO A 372 -2.96 24.14 -0.33
CA PRO A 372 -3.85 24.67 0.69
C PRO A 372 -3.79 26.20 0.63
N PRO A 373 -4.89 26.91 0.89
CA PRO A 373 -4.86 28.36 1.00
C PRO A 373 -3.86 28.74 2.10
N PRO A 374 -3.10 29.84 1.94
CA PRO A 374 -2.29 30.35 3.03
C PRO A 374 -3.22 30.68 4.20
N GLU A 375 -2.87 30.23 5.40
CA GLU A 375 -3.50 30.70 6.63
C GLU A 375 -3.23 32.21 6.76
N GLY A 376 -4.29 33.01 6.93
CA GLY A 376 -4.17 34.46 7.16
C GLY A 376 -4.70 35.40 6.08
N ALA A 377 -5.80 35.06 5.39
CA ALA A 377 -6.62 36.10 4.75
C ALA A 377 -7.76 36.46 5.72
N ASP A 378 -7.51 37.49 6.52
CA ASP A 378 -8.47 38.13 7.39
C ASP A 378 -9.80 38.38 6.70
N GLN A 379 -10.89 37.98 7.36
CA GLN A 379 -12.20 38.58 7.16
C GLN A 379 -12.18 39.99 7.77
N GLU A 380 -11.56 40.93 7.06
CA GLU A 380 -11.87 42.34 7.17
C GLU A 380 -12.07 42.89 5.75
N SER A 381 -13.34 43.00 5.34
CA SER A 381 -13.92 44.25 4.81
C SER A 381 -15.19 44.01 3.99
N ARG A 382 -16.29 44.58 4.54
CA ARG A 382 -17.57 45.01 3.95
C ARG A 382 -18.68 43.99 3.75
#